data_AF-A0AB35PMC6-F1
#
_entry.id   AF-A0AB35PMC6-F1
#
_cell.length_a   1.000
_cell.length_b   1.000
_cell.length_c   1.000
_cell.angle_alpha   90.00
_cell.angle_beta   90.00
_cell.angle_gamma   90.00
#
_symmetry.space_group_name_H-M   'P 1'
#
loop_
_entity.id
_entity.type
_entity.pdbx_description
1 polymer ?
#
loop_
_entity_poly.entity_id
_entity_poly.type
_entity_poly.pdbx_seq_one_letter_code
_entity_poly.pdbx_strand_id
1 'polypeptide(L)'
;DFYLRKKRDAKAAKCFLKKAVASFHVTKPRVITVDGNKASPVEIRELKNEKSIPYGMPLRVKKYLNNMIEQDHRFIKKRIRNMLGLKSMQTAVKMIAGIEAMHMVKKGQLKLRAQSAQNQNRCIHQLFGLTA
;
A
#
# COMPACT_ATOMS: atom_id res chain seq x y z
N ASP A 1 -0.08 -0.35 2.21
CA ASP A 1 -1.35 -0.20 1.48
C ASP A 1 -1.57 -1.39 0.55
N PHE A 2 -2.82 -1.71 0.21
CA PHE A 2 -3.21 -2.75 -0.75
C PHE A 2 -4.28 -2.24 -1.74
N TYR A 3 -4.36 -2.88 -2.90
CA TYR A 3 -5.43 -2.67 -3.87
C TYR A 3 -5.84 -4.00 -4.49
N LEU A 4 -7.07 -4.42 -4.23
CA LEU A 4 -7.59 -5.71 -4.71
C LEU A 4 -8.43 -5.50 -5.97
N ARG A 5 -8.08 -6.20 -7.05
CA ARG A 5 -8.83 -6.19 -8.31
C ARG A 5 -8.86 -7.60 -8.90
N LYS A 6 -9.89 -7.91 -9.69
CA LYS A 6 -10.06 -9.23 -10.32
C LYS A 6 -8.92 -9.58 -11.29
N LYS A 7 -8.37 -8.58 -11.98
CA LYS A 7 -7.26 -8.71 -12.93
C LYS A 7 -6.06 -7.89 -12.45
N ARG A 8 -4.86 -8.44 -12.65
CA ARG A 8 -3.58 -7.74 -12.44
C ARG A 8 -3.13 -7.15 -13.78
N ASP A 9 -3.62 -5.95 -14.08
CA ASP A 9 -3.29 -5.19 -15.29
C ASP A 9 -2.55 -3.89 -14.94
N ALA A 10 -1.96 -3.22 -15.94
CA ALA A 10 -1.28 -1.93 -15.75
C ALA A 10 -2.21 -0.88 -15.11
N LYS A 11 -3.51 -0.91 -15.45
CA LYS A 11 -4.53 -0.04 -14.83
C LYS A 11 -4.66 -0.30 -13.32
N ALA A 12 -4.62 -1.54 -12.85
CA ALA A 12 -4.63 -1.88 -11.44
C ALA A 12 -3.39 -1.36 -10.72
N ALA A 13 -2.20 -1.55 -11.32
CA ALA A 13 -0.93 -1.09 -10.76
C ALA A 13 -0.93 0.45 -10.61
N LYS A 14 -1.42 1.15 -11.62
CA LYS A 14 -1.60 2.61 -11.61
C LYS A 14 -2.57 3.09 -10.54
N CYS A 15 -3.74 2.46 -10.40
CA CYS A 15 -4.69 2.79 -9.34
C CYS A 15 -4.10 2.53 -7.95
N PHE A 16 -3.39 1.41 -7.77
CA PHE A 16 -2.68 1.09 -6.53
C PHE A 16 -1.68 2.18 -6.16
N LEU A 17 -0.86 2.61 -7.11
CA LEU A 17 0.18 3.60 -6.85
C LEU A 17 -0.42 4.97 -6.51
N LYS A 18 -1.49 5.38 -7.21
CA LYS A 18 -2.24 6.60 -6.88
C LYS A 18 -2.77 6.56 -5.45
N LYS A 19 -3.39 5.43 -5.07
CA LYS A 19 -3.89 5.22 -3.70
C LYS A 19 -2.74 5.29 -2.68
N ALA A 20 -1.64 4.57 -2.94
CA ALA A 20 -0.50 4.52 -2.03
C ALA A 20 0.15 5.90 -1.80
N VAL A 21 0.25 6.74 -2.83
CA VAL A 21 0.79 8.11 -2.69
C VAL A 21 -0.19 9.04 -1.96
N ALA A 22 -1.50 8.84 -2.12
CA ALA A 22 -2.54 9.63 -1.46
C ALA A 22 -2.81 9.21 -0.01
N SER A 23 -2.35 8.04 0.42
CA SER A 23 -2.62 7.48 1.74
C SER A 23 -2.04 8.35 2.88
N PHE A 24 -2.86 8.65 3.89
CA PHE A 24 -2.53 9.60 4.97
C PHE A 24 -1.31 9.21 5.82
N HIS A 25 -0.99 7.92 5.89
CA HIS A 25 0.15 7.40 6.65
C HIS A 25 1.45 7.39 5.83
N VAL A 26 1.40 7.72 4.54
CA VAL A 26 2.56 7.74 3.65
C VAL A 26 3.16 9.14 3.63
N THR A 27 4.37 9.28 4.17
CA THR A 27 5.19 10.46 3.94
C THR A 27 5.66 10.50 2.49
N LYS A 28 5.68 11.70 1.89
CA LYS A 28 6.14 11.93 0.51
C LYS A 28 7.46 11.18 0.25
N PRO A 29 7.46 10.13 -0.60
CA PRO A 29 8.63 9.28 -0.75
C PRO A 29 9.76 10.04 -1.45
N ARG A 30 11.00 9.80 -1.01
CA ARG A 30 12.20 10.41 -1.62
C ARG A 30 12.58 9.74 -2.93
N VAL A 31 12.35 8.43 -3.07
CA VAL A 31 12.75 7.61 -4.23
C VAL A 31 11.71 6.52 -4.43
N ILE A 32 11.35 6.23 -5.68
CA ILE A 32 10.57 5.03 -6.02
C ILE A 32 11.55 3.93 -6.43
N THR A 33 11.42 2.76 -5.82
CA THR A 33 12.19 1.58 -6.23
C THR A 33 11.28 0.65 -7.02
N VAL A 34 11.72 0.26 -8.21
CA VAL A 34 11.04 -0.74 -9.05
C VAL A 34 11.88 -2.00 -9.16
N ASP A 35 11.19 -3.10 -9.48
CA ASP A 35 11.82 -4.34 -9.86
C ASP A 35 12.65 -4.15 -11.13
N GLY A 36 13.58 -5.07 -11.38
CA GLY A 36 14.48 -5.02 -12.54
C GLY A 36 13.80 -5.21 -13.90
N ASN A 37 12.47 -5.12 -13.98
CA ASN A 37 11.73 -5.34 -15.21
C ASN A 37 11.86 -4.13 -16.16
N LYS A 38 11.92 -4.40 -17.46
CA LYS A 38 12.05 -3.36 -18.50
C LYS A 38 10.79 -2.49 -18.63
N ALA A 39 9.62 -3.05 -18.30
CA ALA A 39 8.34 -2.33 -18.37
C ALA A 39 8.17 -1.27 -17.26
N SER A 40 8.70 -1.53 -16.06
CA SER A 40 8.44 -0.68 -14.88
C SER A 40 8.93 0.77 -15.04
N PRO A 41 10.13 1.05 -15.59
CA PRO A 41 10.55 2.42 -15.86
C PRO A 41 9.68 3.18 -16.87
N VAL A 42 9.11 2.49 -17.85
CA VAL A 42 8.21 3.09 -18.85
C VAL A 42 6.91 3.52 -18.18
N GLU A 43 6.30 2.61 -17.41
CA GLU A 43 5.07 2.87 -16.65
C GLU A 43 5.24 4.05 -15.67
N ILE A 44 6.37 4.12 -14.95
CA ILE A 44 6.63 5.23 -14.02
C ILE A 44 6.78 6.57 -14.76
N ARG A 45 7.36 6.59 -15.97
CA ARG A 45 7.46 7.81 -16.78
C ARG A 45 6.08 8.30 -17.22
N GLU A 46 5.20 7.41 -17.67
CA GLU A 46 3.82 7.74 -18.01
C GLU A 46 3.07 8.34 -16.79
N LEU A 47 3.24 7.72 -15.62
CA LEU A 47 2.62 8.19 -14.38
C LEU A 47 3.11 9.58 -13.95
N LYS A 48 4.37 9.92 -14.24
CA LYS A 48 4.92 11.27 -14.03
C LYS A 48 4.33 12.28 -15.01
N ASN A 49 4.19 11.91 -16.29
CA ASN A 49 3.59 12.79 -17.31
C ASN A 49 2.12 13.11 -16.98
N GLU A 50 1.40 12.14 -16.41
CA GLU A 50 0.03 12.32 -15.93
C GLU A 50 -0.08 13.04 -14.58
N LYS A 51 1.01 13.58 -14.03
CA LYS A 51 1.07 14.27 -12.74
C LYS A 51 0.58 13.42 -11.55
N SER A 52 0.54 12.09 -11.71
CA SER A 52 0.11 11.16 -10.66
C SER A 52 1.21 10.90 -9.64
N ILE A 53 2.46 11.18 -10.00
CA ILE A 53 3.64 11.13 -9.15
C ILE A 53 4.44 12.42 -9.35
N PRO A 54 5.05 12.99 -8.30
CA PRO A 54 5.95 14.14 -8.44
C PRO A 54 7.07 13.90 -9.47
N TYR A 55 7.22 14.81 -10.43
CA TYR A 55 8.18 14.70 -11.52
C TYR A 55 9.63 14.56 -11.03
N GLY A 56 10.01 15.34 -10.01
CA GLY A 56 11.34 15.37 -9.41
C GLY A 56 11.70 14.14 -8.56
N MET A 57 10.84 13.12 -8.47
CA MET A 57 11.12 11.93 -7.69
C MET A 57 12.04 10.97 -8.46
N PRO A 58 13.27 10.67 -7.98
CA PRO A 58 14.16 9.72 -8.65
C PRO A 58 13.59 8.30 -8.66
N LEU A 59 13.89 7.58 -9.73
CA LEU A 59 13.58 6.16 -9.91
C LEU A 59 14.85 5.34 -9.69
N ARG A 60 14.75 4.28 -8.87
CA ARG A 60 15.82 3.33 -8.61
C ARG A 60 15.40 1.94 -9.05
N VAL A 61 16.18 1.31 -9.92
CA VAL A 61 15.96 -0.08 -10.35
C VAL A 61 16.91 -0.98 -9.56
N LYS A 62 16.40 -1.76 -8.59
CA LYS A 62 17.22 -2.72 -7.83
C LYS A 62 16.43 -3.98 -7.48
N LYS A 63 16.77 -5.09 -8.14
CA LYS A 63 16.10 -6.39 -8.00
C LYS A 63 16.03 -6.88 -6.54
N TYR A 64 17.12 -6.78 -5.78
CA TYR A 64 17.17 -7.31 -4.42
C TYR A 64 16.34 -6.52 -3.41
N LEU A 65 16.03 -5.23 -3.68
CA LEU A 65 15.16 -4.45 -2.81
C LEU A 65 13.70 -4.94 -2.86
N ASN A 66 13.33 -5.69 -3.91
CA ASN A 66 12.04 -6.36 -3.95
C ASN A 66 11.91 -7.43 -2.85
N ASN A 67 13.01 -7.96 -2.32
CA ASN A 67 12.97 -8.95 -1.24
C ASN A 67 12.28 -8.40 0.02
N MET A 68 12.42 -7.10 0.29
CA MET A 68 11.75 -6.43 1.42
C MET A 68 10.24 -6.37 1.20
N ILE A 69 9.80 -6.07 -0.02
CA ILE A 69 8.39 -6.07 -0.40
C ILE A 69 7.82 -7.50 -0.30
N GLU A 70 8.56 -8.51 -0.78
CA GLU A 70 8.17 -9.90 -0.67
C GLU A 70 8.13 -10.40 0.78
N GLN A 71 9.00 -9.89 1.67
CA GLN A 71 8.90 -10.15 3.11
C GLN A 71 7.63 -9.57 3.71
N ASP A 72 7.26 -8.34 3.34
CA ASP A 72 6.01 -7.73 3.79
C ASP A 72 4.78 -8.53 3.34
N HIS A 73 4.80 -9.01 2.09
CA HIS A 73 3.73 -9.85 1.57
C HIS A 73 3.65 -11.23 2.25
N ARG A 74 4.76 -11.78 2.74
CA ARG A 74 4.78 -13.12 3.38
C ARG A 74 3.87 -13.19 4.59
N PHE A 75 3.81 -12.14 5.41
CA PHE A 75 2.94 -12.11 6.59
C PHE A 75 1.45 -12.20 6.21
N ILE A 76 1.03 -11.39 5.24
CA ILE A 76 -0.35 -11.35 4.75
C ILE A 76 -0.70 -12.69 4.10
N LYS A 77 0.17 -13.22 3.22
CA LYS A 77 -0.02 -14.52 2.55
C LYS A 77 -0.14 -15.66 3.57
N LYS A 78 0.67 -15.67 4.63
CA LYS A 78 0.63 -16.69 5.70
C LYS A 78 -0.72 -16.67 6.44
N ARG A 79 -1.23 -15.49 6.80
CA ARG A 79 -2.54 -15.34 7.47
C ARG A 79 -3.68 -15.84 6.58
N ILE A 80 -3.72 -15.40 5.32
CA ILE A 80 -4.78 -15.78 4.36
C ILE A 80 -4.76 -17.29 4.08
N ARG A 81 -3.57 -17.90 3.96
CA ARG A 81 -3.45 -19.34 3.72
C ARG A 81 -4.09 -20.17 4.85
N ASN A 82 -3.91 -19.75 6.10
CA ASN A 82 -4.52 -20.43 7.25
C ASN A 82 -6.04 -20.29 7.30
N MET A 83 -6.63 -19.37 6.53
CA MET A 83 -8.07 -19.14 6.44
C MET A 83 -8.72 -19.93 5.29
N LEU A 84 -7.97 -20.81 4.61
CA LEU A 84 -8.40 -21.56 3.43
C LEU A 84 -8.82 -20.66 2.24
N GLY A 85 -8.27 -19.44 2.20
CA GLY A 85 -8.58 -18.46 1.17
C GLY A 85 -9.86 -17.65 1.44
N LEU A 86 -10.10 -16.67 0.58
CA LEU A 86 -11.19 -15.69 0.73
C LEU A 86 -12.27 -16.02 -0.31
N LYS A 87 -13.47 -16.37 0.15
CA LYS A 87 -14.56 -16.87 -0.71
C LYS A 87 -15.27 -15.78 -1.52
N SER A 88 -15.11 -14.51 -1.15
CA SER A 88 -15.72 -13.38 -1.86
C SER A 88 -14.77 -12.19 -1.92
N MET A 89 -14.88 -11.38 -2.97
CA MET A 89 -14.09 -10.15 -3.12
C MET A 89 -14.39 -9.14 -2.01
N GLN A 90 -15.66 -9.01 -1.61
CA GLN A 90 -16.06 -8.09 -0.55
C GLN A 90 -15.45 -8.49 0.80
N THR A 91 -15.52 -9.78 1.13
CA THR A 91 -14.89 -10.34 2.32
C THR A 91 -13.37 -10.18 2.25
N ALA A 92 -12.77 -10.37 1.07
CA ALA A 92 -11.34 -10.22 0.89
C ALA A 92 -10.85 -8.79 1.14
N VAL A 93 -11.57 -7.79 0.62
CA VAL A 93 -11.23 -6.37 0.86
C VAL A 93 -11.25 -6.05 2.35
N LYS A 94 -12.35 -6.38 3.04
CA LYS A 94 -12.50 -6.10 4.48
C LYS A 94 -11.43 -6.81 5.31
N MET A 95 -11.15 -8.07 5.00
CA MET A 95 -10.19 -8.87 5.76
C MET A 95 -8.74 -8.42 5.54
N ILE A 96 -8.34 -8.15 4.30
CA ILE A 96 -7.00 -7.64 4.00
C ILE A 96 -6.81 -6.25 4.63
N ALA A 97 -7.83 -5.39 4.60
CA ALA A 97 -7.79 -4.10 5.29
C ALA A 97 -7.55 -4.24 6.79
N GLY A 98 -8.26 -5.15 7.47
CA GLY A 98 -8.06 -5.41 8.89
C GLY A 98 -6.66 -5.96 9.21
N ILE A 99 -6.17 -6.93 8.42
CA ILE A 99 -4.82 -7.49 8.60
C ILE A 99 -3.76 -6.40 8.40
N GLU A 100 -3.93 -5.55 7.39
CA GLU A 100 -3.01 -4.46 7.12
C GLU A 100 -3.04 -3.41 8.23
N ALA A 101 -4.22 -2.99 8.70
CA ALA A 101 -4.35 -2.04 9.80
C ALA A 101 -3.59 -2.51 11.04
N MET A 102 -3.77 -3.78 11.43
CA MET A 102 -3.04 -4.37 12.56
C MET A 102 -1.53 -4.43 12.32
N HIS A 103 -1.11 -4.68 11.07
CA HIS A 103 0.31 -4.70 10.71
C HIS A 103 0.95 -3.31 10.76
N MET A 104 0.22 -2.27 10.33
CA MET A 104 0.67 -0.87 10.42
C MET A 104 0.83 -0.42 11.87
N VAL A 105 -0.12 -0.79 12.74
CA VAL A 105 -0.03 -0.56 14.20
C VAL A 105 1.22 -1.24 14.75
N LYS A 106 1.42 -2.54 14.45
CA LYS A 106 2.57 -3.32 14.92
C LYS A 106 3.91 -2.73 14.47
N LYS A 107 3.98 -2.16 13.26
CA LYS A 107 5.19 -1.52 12.73
C LYS A 107 5.43 -0.11 13.27
N GLY A 108 4.50 0.48 14.02
CA GLY A 108 4.59 1.86 14.46
C GLY A 108 4.50 2.88 13.31
N GLN A 109 3.85 2.51 12.20
CA GLN A 109 3.71 3.41 11.03
C GLN A 109 2.72 4.56 11.29
N LEU A 110 1.92 4.46 12.35
CA LEU A 110 0.95 5.47 12.75
C LEU A 110 1.63 6.54 13.58
N LYS A 111 1.96 7.67 12.94
CA LYS A 111 2.46 8.86 13.64
C LYS A 111 1.30 9.61 14.31
N LEU A 112 0.98 9.24 15.54
CA LEU A 112 0.08 10.04 16.38
C LEU A 112 0.83 11.30 16.84
N ARG A 113 0.42 12.49 16.37
CA ARG A 113 1.08 13.76 16.70
C ARG A 113 1.04 14.11 18.20
N ALA A 114 0.00 13.67 18.90
CA ALA A 114 -0.12 13.74 20.36
C ALA A 114 -0.92 12.52 20.87
N GLN A 115 -0.51 11.94 22.00
CA GLN A 115 -1.18 10.81 22.65
C GLN A 115 -2.47 11.26 23.36
N SER A 116 -3.44 11.77 22.61
CA SER A 116 -4.78 12.05 23.11
C SER A 116 -5.76 10.99 22.62
N ALA A 117 -6.77 10.69 23.43
CA ALA A 117 -7.85 9.76 23.08
C ALA A 117 -8.56 10.19 21.78
N GLN A 118 -8.72 11.50 21.56
CA GLN A 118 -9.31 12.05 20.33
C GLN A 118 -8.48 11.74 19.08
N ASN A 119 -7.15 11.85 19.17
CA ASN A 119 -6.26 11.53 18.06
C ASN A 119 -6.23 10.02 17.77
N GLN A 120 -6.30 9.20 18.82
CA GLN A 120 -6.42 7.74 18.68
C GLN A 120 -7.74 7.37 17.98
N ASN A 121 -8.87 7.95 18.40
CA ASN A 121 -10.17 7.74 17.75
C ASN A 121 -10.14 8.16 16.28
N ARG A 122 -9.62 9.37 15.97
CA ARG A 122 -9.48 9.84 14.59
C ARG A 122 -8.63 8.88 13.74
N CYS A 123 -7.56 8.33 14.31
CA CYS A 123 -6.71 7.36 13.63
C CYS A 123 -7.45 6.05 13.35
N ILE A 124 -8.25 5.56 14.29
CA ILE A 124 -9.10 4.37 14.11
C ILE A 124 -10.14 4.61 13.02
N HIS A 125 -10.83 5.75 13.04
CA HIS A 125 -11.80 6.12 11.99
C HIS A 125 -11.15 6.15 10.60
N GLN A 126 -9.95 6.74 10.49
CA GLN A 126 -9.20 6.79 9.23
C GLN A 126 -8.69 5.42 8.76
N LEU A 127 -8.29 4.54 9.68
CA LEU A 127 -7.78 3.20 9.35
C LEU A 127 -8.86 2.27 8.82
N PHE A 128 -10.04 2.30 9.45
CA PHE A 128 -11.14 1.40 9.14
C PHE A 128 -12.20 2.03 8.23
N GLY A 129 -12.06 3.31 7.90
CA GLY A 129 -13.04 4.05 7.09
C GLY A 129 -14.40 4.17 7.80
N LEU A 130 -14.39 4.25 9.14
CA LEU A 130 -15.60 4.44 9.93
C LEU A 130 -16.02 5.90 9.82
N THR A 131 -17.27 6.16 9.51
CA THR A 131 -17.85 7.50 9.66
C THR A 131 -17.72 7.93 11.11
N ALA A 132 -17.09 9.09 11.34
CA ALA A 132 -17.01 9.72 12.65
C ALA A 132 -18.38 10.29 13.05
#